data_AF-A0A662QDS0-F1
#
_entry.id   AF-A0A662QDS0-F1
#
_cell.length_a   1.000
_cell.length_b   1.000
_cell.length_c   1.000
_cell.angle_alpha   90.00
_cell.angle_beta   90.00
_cell.angle_gamma   90.00
#
_symmetry.space_group_name_H-M   'P 1'
#
loop_
_entity.id
_entity.type
_entity.pdbx_description
1 polymer ?
#
loop_
_entity_poly.entity_id
_entity_poly.type
_entity_poly.pdbx_seq_one_letter_code
_entity_poly.pdbx_strand_id
1 'polypeptide(L)' 'MTLDLEALTEMARRIYRSVHPLLGSGNSGRIVGRGFGGDNTRLIDRVAEETVIKYIRDKNIPCIFIGEENGILKFDDKAD' A
#
# COMPACT_ATOMS: atom_id res chain seq x y z
N MET A 1 -11.16 -13.19 5.36
CA MET A 1 -11.01 -12.19 6.44
C MET A 1 -11.75 -10.95 6.00
N THR A 2 -12.48 -10.27 6.87
CA THR A 2 -13.22 -9.03 6.51
C THR A 2 -12.37 -7.79 6.77
N LEU A 3 -12.67 -6.69 6.08
CA LEU A 3 -12.01 -5.40 6.33
C LEU A 3 -12.67 -4.74 7.56
N ASP A 4 -12.13 -5.01 8.75
CA ASP A 4 -12.60 -4.46 10.02
C ASP A 4 -11.54 -3.58 10.70
N LEU A 5 -11.87 -3.03 11.89
CA LEU A 5 -10.96 -2.13 12.62
C LEU A 5 -9.63 -2.80 12.97
N GLU A 6 -9.63 -4.10 13.27
CA GLU A 6 -8.41 -4.83 13.58
C GLU A 6 -7.52 -4.95 12.34
N ALA A 7 -8.10 -5.30 11.19
CA ALA A 7 -7.41 -5.33 9.90
C ALA A 7 -6.82 -3.97 9.52
N LEU A 8 -7.58 -2.88 9.68
CA LEU A 8 -7.11 -1.51 9.42
C LEU A 8 -5.95 -1.12 10.36
N THR A 9 -6.06 -1.47 11.64
CA THR A 9 -5.02 -1.18 12.63
C THR A 9 -3.73 -1.94 12.33
N GLU A 10 -3.85 -3.21 11.94
CA GLU A 10 -2.70 -4.03 11.55
C GLU A 10 -2.04 -3.49 10.27
N MET A 11 -2.81 -3.07 9.26
CA MET A 11 -2.27 -2.41 8.08
C MET A 11 -1.50 -1.14 8.44
N ALA A 12 -2.06 -0.27 9.29
CA ALA A 12 -1.37 0.95 9.74
C ALA A 12 -0.05 0.64 10.47
N ARG A 13 -0.03 -0.38 11.35
CA ARG A 13 1.20 -0.83 12.03
C ARG A 13 2.24 -1.36 11.06
N ARG A 14 1.84 -2.09 10.02
CA ARG A 14 2.75 -2.58 8.98
C ARG A 14 3.33 -1.45 8.16
N ILE A 15 2.50 -0.49 7.73
CA ILE A 15 2.97 0.71 7.02
C ILE A 15 4.00 1.43 7.89
N TYR A 16 3.72 1.66 9.17
CA TYR A 16 4.67 2.28 10.09
C TYR A 16 5.99 1.52 10.11
N ARG A 17 5.98 0.20 10.30
CA ARG A 17 7.21 -0.62 10.33
C ARG A 17 7.99 -0.57 9.01
N SER A 18 7.31 -0.51 7.87
CA SER A 18 7.94 -0.46 6.55
C SER A 18 8.50 0.93 6.21
N VAL A 19 7.78 2.00 6.57
CA VAL A 19 8.11 3.39 6.19
C VAL A 19 9.03 4.05 7.21
N HIS A 20 8.85 3.80 8.50
CA HIS A 20 9.58 4.49 9.58
C HIS A 20 11.11 4.41 9.43
N PRO A 21 11.73 3.27 9.03
CA PRO A 21 13.17 3.19 8.81
C PRO A 21 13.69 4.07 7.66
N LEU A 22 12.80 4.50 6.75
CA LEU A 22 13.16 5.37 5.64
C LEU A 22 13.10 6.85 6.02
N LEU A 23 12.37 7.22 7.06
CA LEU A 23 12.20 8.62 7.46
C LEU A 23 13.55 9.26 7.81
N GLY A 24 13.82 10.44 7.25
CA GLY A 24 15.08 11.14 7.42
C GLY A 24 16.26 10.55 6.63
N SER A 25 16.08 9.42 5.95
CA SER A 25 17.08 8.90 5.01
C SER A 25 17.04 9.70 3.69
N GLY A 26 18.20 9.88 3.05
CA GLY A 26 18.28 10.52 1.72
C GLY A 26 17.51 9.78 0.62
N ASN A 27 17.17 8.51 0.85
CA ASN A 27 16.39 7.70 -0.09
C ASN A 27 14.87 7.88 0.03
N SER A 28 14.36 8.46 1.13
CA SER A 28 12.91 8.61 1.36
C SER A 28 12.21 9.40 0.25
N GLY A 29 12.78 10.55 -0.11
CA GLY A 29 12.26 11.44 -1.16
C GLY A 29 12.65 11.05 -2.58
N ARG A 30 13.32 9.91 -2.78
CA ARG A 30 13.75 9.49 -4.11
C ARG A 30 12.53 9.25 -4.98
N ILE A 31 12.48 9.90 -6.14
CA ILE A 31 11.46 9.68 -7.16
C ILE A 31 11.69 8.29 -7.77
N VAL A 32 10.63 7.51 -7.87
CA VAL A 32 10.71 6.11 -8.29
C VAL A 32 9.69 5.74 -9.35
N GLY A 33 8.80 6.68 -9.69
CA GLY A 33 7.76 6.48 -10.67
C GLY A 33 6.89 7.72 -10.80
N ARG A 34 5.76 7.53 -11.47
CA ARG A 34 4.70 8.51 -11.59
C ARG A 34 3.40 7.84 -11.15
N GLY A 35 2.70 8.46 -10.20
CA GLY A 35 1.47 7.92 -9.65
C GLY A 35 0.32 7.98 -10.64
N PHE A 36 -0.71 7.19 -10.39
CA PHE A 36 -1.97 7.29 -11.14
C PHE A 36 -2.58 8.70 -11.03
N GLY A 37 -2.38 9.38 -9.89
CA GLY A 37 -2.75 10.79 -9.68
C GLY A 37 -2.04 11.79 -10.60
N GLY A 38 -0.93 11.38 -11.24
CA GLY A 38 -0.22 12.16 -12.26
C GLY A 38 1.01 12.91 -11.77
N ASP A 39 1.32 12.85 -10.47
CA ASP A 39 2.52 13.41 -9.85
C ASP A 39 3.60 12.34 -9.60
N ASN A 40 4.71 12.74 -8.97
CA ASN A 40 5.86 11.86 -8.78
C ASN A 40 5.66 10.94 -7.58
N THR A 41 5.66 9.63 -7.81
CA THR A 41 5.75 8.62 -6.74
C THR A 41 7.11 8.72 -6.07
N ARG A 42 7.16 8.92 -4.75
CA ARG A 42 8.40 8.79 -3.97
C ARG A 42 8.53 7.38 -3.42
N LEU A 43 9.73 7.04 -2.97
CA LEU A 43 10.00 5.72 -2.40
C LEU A 43 9.07 5.39 -1.23
N ILE A 44 8.82 6.36 -0.35
CA ILE A 44 7.93 6.18 0.80
C ILE A 44 6.48 5.93 0.39
N ASP A 45 5.98 6.60 -0.66
CA ASP A 45 4.61 6.46 -1.13
C ASP A 45 4.40 5.04 -1.65
N ARG A 46 5.31 4.58 -2.52
CA ARG A 46 5.30 3.21 -3.03
C ARG A 46 5.43 2.16 -1.92
N VAL A 47 6.33 2.34 -0.96
CA VAL A 47 6.50 1.39 0.16
C VAL A 47 5.24 1.32 1.03
N ALA A 48 4.58 2.45 1.28
CA ALA A 48 3.33 2.49 2.03
C ALA A 48 2.21 1.73 1.28
N GLU A 49 2.01 2.05 0.01
CA GLU A 49 0.93 1.46 -0.79
C GLU A 49 1.15 -0.03 -1.07
N GLU A 50 2.37 -0.44 -1.43
CA GLU A 50 2.73 -1.85 -1.63
C GLU A 50 2.53 -2.66 -0.34
N THR A 51 2.74 -2.06 0.83
CA THR A 51 2.48 -2.73 2.12
C THR A 51 1.01 -3.06 2.31
N VAL A 52 0.10 -2.15 1.91
CA VAL A 52 -1.36 -2.38 1.96
C VAL A 52 -1.79 -3.43 0.93
N ILE A 53 -1.35 -3.28 -0.31
CA ILE A 53 -1.64 -4.22 -1.40
C ILE A 53 -1.19 -5.63 -1.03
N LYS A 54 0.02 -5.77 -0.48
CA LYS A 54 0.53 -7.04 0.01
C LYS A 54 -0.31 -7.61 1.14
N TYR A 55 -0.74 -6.78 2.10
CA TYR A 55 -1.61 -7.24 3.17
C TYR A 55 -2.94 -7.80 2.66
N ILE A 56 -3.61 -7.06 1.76
CA ILE A 56 -4.89 -7.47 1.15
C ILE A 56 -4.71 -8.82 0.44
N ARG A 57 -3.64 -8.96 -0.35
CA ARG A 57 -3.30 -10.20 -1.06
C ARG A 57 -2.99 -11.36 -0.12
N ASP A 58 -2.13 -11.16 0.88
CA ASP A 58 -1.72 -12.20 1.83
C ASP A 58 -2.90 -12.70 2.69
N LYS A 59 -3.92 -11.85 2.91
CA LYS A 59 -5.11 -12.17 3.71
C LYS A 59 -6.32 -12.60 2.88
N ASN A 60 -6.21 -12.63 1.54
CA ASN A 60 -7.32 -12.85 0.61
C ASN A 60 -8.57 -12.06 1.04
N ILE A 61 -8.42 -10.73 1.14
CA ILE A 61 -9.54 -9.85 1.47
C ILE A 61 -10.20 -9.43 0.16
N PRO A 62 -11.45 -9.82 -0.11
CA PRO A 62 -12.14 -9.40 -1.32
C PRO A 62 -12.47 -7.91 -1.23
N CYS A 63 -11.92 -7.11 -2.13
CA CYS A 63 -12.18 -5.67 -2.18
C CYS A 63 -11.77 -5.04 -3.51
N ILE A 64 -12.26 -3.83 -3.74
CA ILE A 64 -11.68 -2.91 -4.72
C ILE A 64 -10.81 -1.93 -3.94
N PHE A 65 -9.51 -1.92 -4.24
CA PHE A 65 -8.57 -0.95 -3.71
C PHE A 65 -8.42 0.20 -4.70
N ILE A 66 -8.52 1.43 -4.19
CA ILE A 66 -8.33 2.66 -4.97
C ILE A 66 -7.21 3.45 -4.27
N GLY A 67 -6.03 3.47 -4.89
CA GLY A 67 -4.83 4.15 -4.39
C GLY A 67 -4.36 5.26 -5.32
N GLU A 68 -3.52 6.16 -4.78
CA GLU A 68 -2.94 7.28 -5.53
C GLU A 68 -1.89 6.81 -6.54
N GLU A 69 -1.10 5.79 -6.19
CA GLU A 69 0.00 5.33 -7.04
C GLU A 69 -0.47 4.30 -8.06
N ASN A 70 -1.22 3.27 -7.63
CA ASN A 70 -1.63 2.17 -8.52
C ASN A 70 -3.03 2.34 -9.13
N GLY A 71 -3.79 3.36 -8.71
CA GLY A 71 -5.17 3.54 -9.18
C GLY A 71 -6.09 2.42 -8.68
N ILE A 72 -6.81 1.78 -9.59
CA ILE A 72 -7.84 0.78 -9.26
C ILE A 72 -7.27 -0.64 -9.36
N LEU A 73 -7.28 -1.36 -8.24
CA LEU A 73 -6.95 -2.78 -8.16
C LEU A 73 -8.15 -3.58 -7.66
N LYS A 74 -8.44 -4.72 -8.30
CA LYS A 74 -9.50 -5.64 -7.88
C LYS A 74 -8.89 -6.88 -7.23
N PHE A 75 -9.39 -7.22 -6.04
CA PHE A 75 -9.06 -8.43 -5.31
C PHE A 75 -10.34 -9.24 -5.18
N ASP A 76 -10.46 -10.28 -5.98
CA ASP A 76 -11.62 -11.18 -5.97
C ASP A 76 -11.39 -12.35 -5.02
N ASP A 77 -12.47 -12.91 -4.47
CA ASP A 77 -12.41 -13.94 -3.41
C ASP A 77 -11.67 -15.22 -3.87
N LYS A 78 -11.64 -15.50 -5.18
CA LYS A 78 -10.80 -16.48 -5.88
C LYS A 78 -10.73 -16.13 -7.37
N ALA A 79 -9.55 -16.25 -7.98
CA ALA A 79 -9.48 -16.67 -9.38
C ALA A 79 -9.80 -18.17 -9.41
N ASP A 80 -10.62 -18.59 -10.37
CA ASP A 80 -11.02 -19.98 -10.60
C ASP A 80 -9.85 -20.98 -10.58
#